data_AF-A0A0X8G5F1-F1
#
_entry.id   AF-A0A0X8G5F1-F1
#
_cell.length_a   1.000
_cell.length_b   1.000
_cell.length_c   1.000
_cell.angle_alpha   90.00
_cell.angle_beta   90.00
_cell.angle_gamma   90.00
#
_symmetry.space_group_name_H-M   'P 1'
#
loop_
_entity.id
_entity.type
_entity.pdbx_description
1 polymer ?
#
loop_
_entity_poly.entity_id
_entity_poly.type
_entity_poly.pdbx_seq_one_letter_code
_entity_poly.pdbx_strand_id
1 'polypeptide(L)'
;MKKIILLFLTFSLFACNDGDFDVPAFEFTDTVNSCGEYILYKTNSNGTEAIVLTLSPTDLGTIEGEKSIPISTVSSVIYRIFKEGIEANYFCQDIPPATPIVVKELIAESGTINITTTANLTDGVITSYTYEISISNLLFNDTNERILFENFYFGTL
;
A
#
# COMPACT_ATOMS: atom_id res chain seq x y z
N MET A 1 30.33 22.04 -58.80
CA MET A 1 30.23 22.78 -57.53
C MET A 1 28.82 22.57 -56.96
N LYS A 2 28.75 22.05 -55.74
CA LYS A 2 27.55 21.55 -55.06
C LYS A 2 26.57 22.70 -54.75
N LYS A 3 25.28 22.52 -55.03
CA LYS A 3 24.21 23.29 -54.36
C LYS A 3 23.25 22.29 -53.71
N ILE A 4 23.51 22.02 -52.44
CA ILE A 4 22.69 21.18 -51.58
C ILE A 4 21.51 22.03 -51.16
N ILE A 5 20.32 21.71 -51.66
CA ILE A 5 19.06 22.32 -51.23
C ILE A 5 18.68 21.58 -49.94
N LEU A 6 18.98 22.21 -48.81
CA LEU A 6 18.65 21.71 -47.48
C LEU A 6 17.16 21.99 -47.22
N LEU A 7 16.30 21.02 -47.56
CA LEU A 7 14.87 21.07 -47.24
C LEU A 7 14.72 20.83 -45.73
N PHE A 8 14.48 21.91 -45.00
CA PHE A 8 14.09 21.93 -43.59
C PHE A 8 12.73 21.22 -43.44
N LEU A 9 12.76 19.91 -43.25
CA LEU A 9 11.59 19.15 -42.78
C LEU A 9 11.54 19.34 -41.26
N THR A 10 10.99 20.46 -40.81
CA THR A 10 10.51 20.60 -39.43
C THR A 10 9.31 19.68 -39.27
N PHE A 11 9.60 18.40 -39.08
CA PHE A 11 8.61 17.46 -38.56
C PHE A 11 8.34 17.95 -37.15
N SER A 12 7.16 18.54 -36.99
CA SER A 12 6.55 18.88 -35.72
C SER A 12 6.72 17.66 -34.82
N LEU A 13 7.65 17.74 -33.88
CA LEU A 13 7.63 16.87 -32.72
C LEU A 13 6.31 17.22 -32.05
N PHE A 14 5.28 16.42 -32.33
CA PHE A 14 4.18 16.24 -31.42
C PHE A 14 4.85 15.74 -30.14
N ALA A 15 5.26 16.68 -29.29
CA ALA A 15 5.41 16.40 -27.89
C ALA A 15 4.01 15.94 -27.49
N CYS A 16 3.82 14.61 -27.41
CA CYS A 16 2.86 14.09 -26.47
C CYS A 16 3.29 14.73 -25.16
N ASN A 17 2.55 15.78 -24.77
CA ASN A 17 2.48 16.20 -23.40
C ASN A 17 1.84 14.98 -22.72
N ASP A 18 2.69 14.02 -22.38
CA ASP A 18 2.30 12.86 -21.61
C ASP A 18 1.73 13.45 -20.35
N GLY A 19 0.41 13.39 -20.24
CA GLY A 19 -0.32 14.03 -19.17
C GLY A 19 0.35 13.60 -17.88
N ASP A 20 0.61 14.57 -17.02
CA ASP A 20 1.06 14.36 -15.65
C ASP A 20 0.03 13.43 -14.99
N PHE A 21 0.26 12.14 -15.16
CA PHE A 21 -0.63 11.11 -14.71
C PHE A 21 -0.12 10.88 -13.30
N ASP A 22 -0.84 11.43 -12.33
CA ASP A 22 -0.71 11.14 -10.91
C ASP A 22 -1.06 9.66 -10.66
N VAL A 23 -0.35 8.75 -11.31
CA VAL A 23 -0.45 7.31 -11.10
C VAL A 23 0.14 7.07 -9.71
N PRO A 24 -0.64 6.49 -8.79
CA PRO A 24 -0.11 6.00 -7.53
C PRO A 24 1.15 5.15 -7.75
N ALA A 25 2.26 5.52 -7.13
CA ALA A 25 3.52 4.80 -7.32
C ALA A 25 3.49 3.44 -6.62
N PHE A 26 2.77 3.34 -5.49
CA PHE A 26 2.74 2.13 -4.63
C PHE A 26 4.13 1.66 -4.18
N GLU A 27 5.07 2.60 -4.06
CA GLU A 27 6.44 2.37 -3.60
C GLU A 27 6.52 2.70 -2.11
N PHE A 28 6.34 1.68 -1.26
CA PHE A 28 6.39 1.83 0.20
C PHE A 28 7.74 1.42 0.77
N THR A 29 8.10 2.03 1.90
CA THR A 29 9.22 1.57 2.72
C THR A 29 8.93 0.17 3.27
N ASP A 30 9.98 -0.62 3.59
CA ASP A 30 9.82 -1.97 4.14
C ASP A 30 9.27 -1.98 5.57
N THR A 31 9.29 -0.84 6.27
CA THR A 31 8.84 -0.73 7.65
C THR A 31 7.33 -0.86 7.75
N VAL A 32 6.88 -1.90 8.44
CA VAL A 32 5.49 -2.02 8.88
C VAL A 32 5.33 -1.32 10.22
N ASN A 33 4.48 -0.30 10.25
CA ASN A 33 4.10 0.39 11.48
C ASN A 33 2.77 -0.16 11.97
N SER A 34 2.53 -0.06 13.27
CA SER A 34 1.27 -0.49 13.88
C SER A 34 0.66 0.61 14.73
N CYS A 35 -0.66 0.63 14.75
CA CYS A 35 -1.45 1.42 15.66
C CYS A 35 -2.38 0.52 16.46
N GLY A 36 -2.00 0.25 17.70
CA GLY A 36 -2.56 -0.88 18.43
C GLY A 36 -2.19 -2.20 17.73
N GLU A 37 -3.03 -3.21 17.90
CA GLU A 37 -2.71 -4.57 17.45
C GLU A 37 -3.18 -4.85 16.02
N TYR A 38 -4.22 -4.17 15.54
CA TYR A 38 -4.95 -4.58 14.33
C TYR A 38 -4.97 -3.53 13.22
N ILE A 39 -4.34 -2.37 13.42
CA ILE A 39 -4.16 -1.38 12.35
C ILE A 39 -2.67 -1.36 12.02
N LEU A 40 -2.34 -1.77 10.81
CA LEU A 40 -0.99 -1.84 10.29
C LEU A 40 -0.88 -0.90 9.10
N TYR A 41 0.27 -0.25 8.92
CA TYR A 41 0.45 0.63 7.78
C TYR A 41 1.90 0.73 7.33
N LYS A 42 2.06 0.98 6.03
CA LYS A 42 3.34 1.35 5.42
C LYS A 42 3.18 2.70 4.76
N THR A 43 4.25 3.47 4.74
CA THR A 43 4.30 4.74 4.03
C THR A 43 5.39 4.72 2.97
N ASN A 44 5.24 5.55 1.94
CA ASN A 44 6.38 5.88 1.08
C ASN A 44 7.44 6.69 1.86
N SER A 45 8.57 6.96 1.23
CA SER A 45 9.70 7.66 1.86
C SER A 45 9.38 9.09 2.32
N ASN A 46 8.39 9.74 1.70
CA ASN A 46 7.98 11.11 2.03
C ASN A 46 6.80 11.16 3.02
N GLY A 47 6.21 10.02 3.40
CA GLY A 47 5.00 9.97 4.20
C GLY A 47 3.74 10.48 3.49
N THR A 48 3.79 10.73 2.18
CA THR A 48 2.68 11.28 1.39
C THR A 48 1.77 10.20 0.81
N GLU A 49 2.19 8.94 0.84
CA GLU A 49 1.36 7.79 0.50
C GLU A 49 1.37 6.81 1.66
N ALA A 50 0.22 6.19 1.93
CA ALA A 50 0.11 5.12 2.89
C ALA A 50 -0.80 4.00 2.39
N ILE A 51 -0.42 2.76 2.65
CA ILE A 51 -1.32 1.60 2.59
C ILE A 51 -1.57 1.11 4.00
N VAL A 52 -2.84 0.98 4.36
CA VAL A 52 -3.33 0.63 5.69
C VAL A 52 -4.06 -0.69 5.60
N LEU A 53 -3.63 -1.65 6.41
CA LEU A 53 -4.29 -2.94 6.62
C LEU A 53 -4.95 -2.91 7.99
N THR A 54 -6.27 -3.06 8.02
CA THR A 54 -7.03 -3.30 9.25
C THR A 54 -7.36 -4.78 9.33
N LEU A 55 -7.17 -5.36 10.50
CA LEU A 55 -7.45 -6.75 10.82
C LEU A 55 -8.57 -6.83 11.87
N SER A 56 -9.29 -7.95 11.88
CA SER A 56 -10.16 -8.33 12.98
C SER A 56 -9.31 -8.81 14.17
N PRO A 57 -9.78 -8.68 15.43
CA PRO A 57 -9.11 -9.26 16.59
C PRO A 57 -8.85 -10.76 16.53
N THR A 58 -9.57 -11.46 15.65
CA THR A 58 -9.40 -12.91 15.46
C THR A 58 -8.42 -13.26 14.35
N ASP A 59 -7.92 -12.28 13.58
CA ASP A 59 -7.13 -12.53 12.37
C ASP A 59 -5.71 -12.96 12.69
N LEU A 60 -5.08 -12.32 13.68
CA LEU A 60 -3.79 -12.72 14.23
C LEU A 60 -4.01 -13.82 15.28
N GLY A 61 -3.54 -15.03 15.00
CA GLY A 61 -3.65 -16.18 15.88
C GLY A 61 -2.34 -16.50 16.59
N THR A 62 -2.41 -17.43 17.54
CA THR A 62 -1.24 -18.04 18.20
C THR A 62 -1.02 -19.49 17.72
N ILE A 63 -1.71 -19.89 16.66
CA ILE A 63 -1.61 -21.21 16.04
C ILE A 63 -0.72 -21.06 14.82
N GLU A 64 0.34 -21.86 14.76
CA GLU A 64 1.25 -21.87 13.63
C GLU A 64 0.56 -22.35 12.35
N GLY A 65 0.96 -21.76 11.23
CA GLY A 65 0.45 -22.10 9.91
C GLY A 65 -0.12 -20.90 9.16
N GLU A 66 -0.82 -21.21 8.07
CA GLU A 66 -1.36 -20.23 7.14
C GLU A 66 -2.83 -19.98 7.40
N LYS A 67 -3.22 -18.70 7.30
CA LYS A 67 -4.60 -18.27 7.37
C LYS A 67 -4.90 -17.29 6.24
N SER A 68 -5.95 -17.58 5.48
CA SER A 68 -6.46 -16.71 4.42
C SER A 68 -7.77 -16.06 4.84
N ILE A 69 -7.84 -14.74 4.74
CA ILE A 69 -8.96 -13.90 5.15
C ILE A 69 -9.38 -13.06 3.95
N PRO A 70 -10.62 -13.18 3.43
CA PRO A 70 -11.09 -12.31 2.38
C PRO A 70 -11.20 -10.87 2.91
N ILE A 71 -10.86 -9.90 2.07
CA ILE A 71 -11.13 -8.49 2.35
C ILE A 71 -12.64 -8.31 2.57
N SER A 72 -12.96 -7.56 3.62
CA SER A 72 -14.33 -7.29 4.07
C SER A 72 -14.39 -5.92 4.74
N THR A 73 -15.53 -5.62 5.37
CA THR A 73 -15.69 -4.38 6.16
C THR A 73 -14.92 -4.40 7.49
N VAL A 74 -14.47 -5.57 7.96
CA VAL A 74 -13.75 -5.72 9.24
C VAL A 74 -12.25 -5.89 8.99
N SER A 75 -11.89 -6.71 8.00
CA SER A 75 -10.50 -6.91 7.58
C SER A 75 -10.32 -6.23 6.23
N SER A 76 -9.79 -5.01 6.21
CA SER A 76 -9.85 -4.11 5.05
C SER A 76 -8.48 -3.55 4.69
N VAL A 77 -8.31 -3.20 3.41
CA VAL A 77 -7.11 -2.53 2.91
C VAL A 77 -7.51 -1.20 2.30
N ILE A 78 -6.86 -0.12 2.73
CA ILE A 78 -7.09 1.23 2.25
C ILE A 78 -5.77 1.83 1.81
N TYR A 79 -5.76 2.44 0.63
CA TYR A 79 -4.65 3.24 0.14
C TYR A 79 -5.00 4.73 0.20
N ARG A 80 -4.08 5.57 0.67
CA ARG A 80 -4.27 7.02 0.82
C ARG A 80 -3.09 7.78 0.24
N ILE A 81 -3.41 8.90 -0.39
CA ILE A 81 -2.45 9.95 -0.77
C ILE A 81 -2.77 11.20 0.05
N PHE A 82 -1.74 11.82 0.59
CA PHE A 82 -1.79 13.04 1.38
C PHE A 82 -1.11 14.17 0.63
N LYS A 83 -1.60 15.40 0.85
CA LYS A 83 -1.02 16.62 0.28
C LYS A 83 0.41 16.87 0.76
N GLU A 84 0.70 16.45 1.99
CA GLU A 84 1.98 16.59 2.68
C GLU A 84 2.26 15.31 3.48
N GLY A 85 3.50 15.11 3.89
CA GLY A 85 3.88 13.92 4.66
C GLY A 85 3.14 13.84 6.01
N ILE A 86 2.69 12.64 6.38
CA ILE A 86 2.08 12.39 7.68
C ILE A 86 3.13 12.28 8.79
N GLU A 87 2.75 12.67 10.01
CA GLU A 87 3.56 12.39 11.20
C GLU A 87 3.48 10.90 11.59
N ALA A 88 4.49 10.43 12.32
CA ALA A 88 4.61 9.02 12.70
C ALA A 88 3.39 8.48 13.47
N ASN A 89 2.69 9.32 14.22
CA ASN A 89 1.53 8.96 15.04
C ASN A 89 0.18 9.28 14.38
N TYR A 90 0.15 9.63 13.08
CA TYR A 90 -1.06 10.08 12.37
C TYR A 90 -2.24 9.11 12.50
N PHE A 91 -2.00 7.81 12.34
CA PHE A 91 -3.03 6.77 12.49
C PHE A 91 -3.36 6.43 13.95
N CYS A 92 -2.62 6.98 14.91
CA CYS A 92 -2.74 6.70 16.35
C CYS A 92 -3.28 7.84 17.20
N GLN A 93 -3.91 8.81 16.56
CA GLN A 93 -4.60 9.87 17.28
C GLN A 93 -6.01 9.43 17.64
N ASP A 94 -6.45 9.72 18.87
CA ASP A 94 -7.84 9.51 19.31
C ASP A 94 -8.84 10.27 18.43
N ILE A 95 -8.40 11.41 17.90
CA ILE A 95 -9.15 12.25 16.96
C ILE A 95 -8.38 12.26 15.64
N PRO A 96 -8.96 11.76 14.53
CA PRO A 96 -8.33 11.80 13.23
C PRO A 96 -7.86 13.22 12.88
N PRO A 97 -6.57 13.40 12.53
CA PRO A 97 -6.04 14.73 12.22
C PRO A 97 -6.73 15.33 10.99
N ALA A 98 -7.01 16.63 11.04
CA ALA A 98 -7.47 17.38 9.86
C ALA A 98 -6.34 17.68 8.85
N THR A 99 -5.08 17.49 9.27
CA THR A 99 -3.88 17.70 8.46
C THR A 99 -2.91 16.52 8.60
N PRO A 100 -2.22 16.12 7.52
CA PRO A 100 -2.35 16.64 6.16
C PRO A 100 -3.67 16.25 5.48
N ILE A 101 -4.05 17.02 4.46
CA ILE A 101 -5.27 16.77 3.67
C ILE A 101 -5.11 15.46 2.89
N VAL A 102 -6.09 14.56 2.98
CA VAL A 102 -6.18 13.38 2.11
C VAL A 102 -6.64 13.84 0.73
N VAL A 103 -5.79 13.70 -0.28
CA VAL A 103 -6.10 14.08 -1.67
C VAL A 103 -6.72 12.93 -2.47
N LYS A 104 -6.45 11.69 -2.06
CA LYS A 104 -7.03 10.49 -2.67
C LYS A 104 -7.14 9.38 -1.63
N GLU A 105 -8.25 8.64 -1.68
CA GLU A 105 -8.47 7.43 -0.89
C GLU A 105 -9.05 6.35 -1.80
N LEU A 106 -8.43 5.18 -1.80
CA LEU A 106 -8.90 4.00 -2.51
C LEU A 106 -9.13 2.89 -1.49
N ILE A 107 -10.37 2.39 -1.42
CA ILE A 107 -10.73 1.24 -0.59
C ILE A 107 -10.65 0.01 -1.48
N ALA A 108 -9.99 -1.05 -1.01
CA ALA A 108 -9.91 -2.29 -1.75
C ALA A 108 -11.30 -2.90 -1.96
N GLU A 109 -11.65 -3.18 -3.22
CA GLU A 109 -12.90 -3.83 -3.61
C GLU A 109 -12.82 -5.34 -3.32
N SER A 110 -11.66 -5.95 -3.54
CA SER A 110 -11.44 -7.38 -3.29
C SER A 110 -9.97 -7.70 -3.04
N GLY A 111 -9.73 -8.90 -2.52
CA GLY A 111 -8.43 -9.46 -2.23
C GLY A 111 -8.51 -10.48 -1.10
N THR A 112 -7.44 -11.24 -0.92
CA THR A 112 -7.30 -12.21 0.18
C THR A 112 -6.04 -11.90 0.96
N ILE A 113 -6.19 -11.52 2.23
CA ILE A 113 -5.10 -11.34 3.18
C ILE A 113 -4.62 -12.73 3.60
N ASN A 114 -3.36 -13.05 3.33
CA ASN A 114 -2.72 -14.29 3.76
C ASN A 114 -1.73 -13.99 4.87
N ILE A 115 -1.85 -14.71 5.97
CA ILE A 115 -1.02 -14.56 7.16
C ILE A 115 -0.36 -15.90 7.46
N THR A 116 0.96 -15.93 7.46
CA THR A 116 1.76 -17.07 7.93
C THR A 116 2.25 -16.77 9.34
N THR A 117 1.80 -17.59 10.30
CA THR A 117 2.19 -17.46 11.71
C THR A 117 3.28 -18.47 12.04
N THR A 118 4.39 -17.99 12.60
CA THR A 118 5.51 -18.82 13.08
C THR A 118 5.74 -18.55 14.57
N ALA A 119 5.86 -19.59 15.39
CA ALA A 119 6.21 -19.43 16.79
C ALA A 119 7.73 -19.22 16.95
N ASN A 120 8.11 -18.24 17.75
CA ASN A 120 9.50 -18.01 18.13
C ASN A 120 9.77 -18.67 19.48
N LEU A 121 10.82 -19.50 19.54
CA LEU A 121 11.17 -20.24 20.74
C LEU A 121 12.46 -19.71 21.35
N THR A 122 12.50 -19.65 22.68
CA THR A 122 13.72 -19.48 23.48
C THR A 122 13.77 -20.62 24.47
N ASP A 123 14.84 -21.41 24.43
CA ASP A 123 15.02 -22.61 25.28
C ASP A 123 13.86 -23.63 25.20
N GLY A 124 13.25 -23.76 24.02
CA GLY A 124 12.13 -24.68 23.79
C GLY A 124 10.77 -24.18 24.29
N VAL A 125 10.69 -22.93 24.76
CA VAL A 125 9.45 -22.27 25.19
C VAL A 125 9.08 -21.19 24.18
N ILE A 126 7.81 -21.12 23.80
CA ILE A 126 7.30 -20.05 22.91
C ILE A 126 7.36 -18.71 23.64
N THR A 127 8.01 -17.72 23.04
CA THR A 127 8.17 -16.37 23.60
C THR A 127 7.44 -15.30 22.78
N SER A 128 7.27 -15.50 21.48
CA SER A 128 6.49 -14.61 20.62
C SER A 128 6.03 -15.34 19.35
N TYR A 129 5.29 -14.64 18.50
CA TYR A 129 4.92 -15.08 17.16
C TYR A 129 5.41 -14.06 16.14
N THR A 130 5.82 -14.54 14.98
CA THR A 130 6.11 -13.73 13.80
C THR A 130 4.97 -13.92 12.79
N TYR A 131 4.51 -12.81 12.22
CA TYR A 131 3.42 -12.82 11.23
C TYR A 131 3.93 -12.30 9.89
N GLU A 132 4.02 -13.16 8.89
CA GLU A 132 4.29 -12.74 7.51
C GLU A 132 2.95 -12.51 6.79
N ILE A 133 2.78 -11.33 6.20
CA ILE A 133 1.51 -10.88 5.64
C ILE A 133 1.67 -10.53 4.16
N SER A 134 0.84 -11.15 3.32
CA SER A 134 0.68 -10.82 1.92
C SER A 134 -0.80 -10.70 1.54
N ILE A 135 -1.10 -10.08 0.40
CA ILE A 135 -2.46 -9.92 -0.09
C ILE A 135 -2.51 -10.38 -1.55
N SER A 136 -3.26 -11.44 -1.81
CA SER A 136 -3.47 -11.94 -3.17
C SER A 136 -4.67 -11.27 -3.83
N ASN A 137 -4.55 -10.98 -5.13
CA ASN A 137 -5.61 -10.38 -5.95
C ASN A 137 -6.18 -9.08 -5.34
N LEU A 138 -5.31 -8.24 -4.79
CA LEU A 138 -5.69 -6.95 -4.21
C LEU A 138 -6.15 -6.01 -5.32
N LEU A 139 -7.44 -5.70 -5.35
CA LEU A 139 -8.06 -4.84 -6.34
C LEU A 139 -8.55 -3.55 -5.69
N PHE A 140 -8.04 -2.42 -6.17
CA PHE A 140 -8.67 -1.12 -5.99
C PHE A 140 -9.39 -0.75 -7.28
N ASN A 141 -10.63 -0.30 -7.16
CA ASN A 141 -11.45 0.06 -8.30
C ASN A 141 -12.27 1.31 -7.96
N ASP A 142 -11.96 2.41 -8.62
CA ASP A 142 -12.73 3.64 -8.62
C ASP A 142 -13.18 3.93 -10.05
N THR A 143 -14.13 4.85 -10.19
CA THR A 143 -14.74 5.32 -11.42
C THR A 143 -13.74 5.61 -12.56
N ASN A 144 -12.53 6.05 -12.22
CA ASN A 144 -11.50 6.45 -13.18
C ASN A 144 -10.27 5.53 -13.19
N GLU A 145 -10.15 4.61 -12.24
CA GLU A 145 -8.90 3.88 -12.03
C GLU A 145 -9.14 2.47 -11.52
N ARG A 146 -8.43 1.52 -12.10
CA ARG A 146 -8.41 0.12 -11.68
C ARG A 146 -6.96 -0.30 -11.44
N ILE A 147 -6.66 -0.72 -10.22
CA ILE A 147 -5.33 -1.12 -9.80
C ILE A 147 -5.42 -2.53 -9.23
N LEU A 148 -4.67 -3.46 -9.81
CA LEU A 148 -4.65 -4.86 -9.41
C LEU A 148 -3.23 -5.29 -9.07
N PHE A 149 -3.06 -5.84 -7.87
CA PHE A 149 -1.87 -6.60 -7.50
C PHE A 149 -2.24 -8.08 -7.41
N GLU A 150 -1.61 -8.91 -8.24
CA GLU A 150 -1.77 -10.37 -8.13
C GLU A 150 -1.27 -10.88 -6.78
N ASN A 151 -0.14 -10.33 -6.32
CA ASN A 151 0.40 -10.55 -5.00
C ASN A 151 1.05 -9.26 -4.48
N PHE A 152 0.56 -8.75 -3.36
CA PHE A 152 1.12 -7.61 -2.67
C PHE A 152 1.74 -8.09 -1.35
N TYR A 153 3.07 -8.03 -1.26
CA TYR A 153 3.75 -8.32 0.01
C TYR A 153 3.60 -7.13 0.95
N PHE A 154 2.87 -7.32 2.06
CA PHE A 154 2.69 -6.26 3.04
C PHE A 154 3.95 -6.18 3.92
N GLY A 155 4.31 -7.24 4.62
CA GLY A 155 5.52 -7.27 5.43
C GLY A 155 5.46 -8.30 6.54
N THR A 156 6.38 -8.17 7.49
CA THR A 156 6.49 -9.05 8.67
C THR A 156 6.30 -8.25 9.95
N LEU A 157 5.54 -8.80 10.90
CA LEU A 157 5.39 -8.31 12.28
C LEU A 157 6.14 -9.20 13.27
#